data_AF-A0A5N9CK20-F1
#
_entry.id   AF-A0A5N9CK20-F1
#
_cell.length_a   1.000
_cell.length_b   1.000
_cell.length_c   1.000
_cell.angle_alpha   90.00
_cell.angle_beta   90.00
_cell.angle_gamma   90.00
#
_symmetry.space_group_name_H-M   'P 1'
#
loop_
_entity.id
_entity.type
_entity.pdbx_description
1 polymer ?
#
loop_
_entity_poly.entity_id
_entity_poly.type
_entity_poly.pdbx_seq_one_letter_code
_entity_poly.pdbx_strand_id
1 'polypeptide(L)'
;MKIIYILFIIAFLLTTLACSRFDLPRIQDKSIPPETITLTPTPTATLIPNDENKNNGSDEDNVSNPIDTDSNIVSGNNHLKEKFVPVLDDLYIDNLFGFSIKYPSNWIVDSTKSVPSIAEIKLTPDNIIGDIYLLYTDGNLSNVDIVDQFISPIKQQPEFTILSETNLTLAHDNEAYQIQYQWKDTNSLKNGFVQSVTDKIKNYIIIFEIDSLIYENNLSTIRLLANSFQSLEPQPYDIPRYESLVLHIDSGPVSLDPAFATGVKSIQYIQQIFSGLTGFDKDGYLQPDIADTWLISDDAQTYTFTIKDNATYHSGRKVTSIDIQYSWERALKSQNKKNVLNYLGDILGAREFSSGDIDNLEGFNIIDDSKFEIKLVSPTPYFISKLSHSHTFLVDSEQLIRYSENNRAWEAKPIGTGPFVMGDWLPGVIMYLYPYPDYHLNKPEIDSLIFRLYGGKPALMYQSGEIDATTLFSDEVIDIYNSDLIFGGSPVKEQNLIKSTEMSTYYIGFNTQSIPFDDINVRKAFAQSSNVETIVNNYFESVHQNAYGLIPPQMPDFNSNLDNNDYIYDPESALNYLSNSNYYL
;
A
#
# COMPACT_ATOMS: atom_id res chain seq x y z
N MET A 1 6.42 -10.11 29.28
CA MET A 1 5.51 -11.22 28.88
C MET A 1 4.04 -10.82 28.83
N LYS A 2 3.42 -10.20 29.86
CA LYS A 2 1.99 -9.81 29.78
C LYS A 2 1.70 -8.64 28.82
N ILE A 3 2.58 -7.63 28.72
CA ILE A 3 2.45 -6.54 27.71
C ILE A 3 2.48 -7.11 26.29
N ILE A 4 3.32 -8.12 26.02
CA ILE A 4 3.32 -8.87 24.75
C ILE A 4 1.95 -9.54 24.49
N TYR A 5 1.23 -9.96 25.54
CA TYR A 5 -0.10 -10.54 25.42
C TYR A 5 -1.18 -9.49 25.14
N ILE A 6 -1.06 -8.28 25.71
CA ILE A 6 -1.92 -7.13 25.38
C ILE A 6 -1.67 -6.68 23.93
N LEU A 7 -0.41 -6.57 23.52
CA LEU A 7 -0.01 -6.34 22.12
C LEU A 7 -0.56 -7.42 21.18
N PHE A 8 -0.51 -8.70 21.58
CA PHE A 8 -1.08 -9.80 20.80
C PHE A 8 -2.61 -9.71 20.71
N ILE A 9 -3.30 -9.26 21.76
CA ILE A 9 -4.75 -9.03 21.78
C ILE A 9 -5.14 -7.79 20.95
N ILE A 10 -4.36 -6.71 20.99
CA ILE A 10 -4.56 -5.50 20.17
C ILE A 10 -4.33 -5.83 18.69
N ALA A 11 -3.24 -6.54 18.37
CA ALA A 11 -2.99 -7.05 17.02
C ALA A 11 -4.11 -8.02 16.56
N PHE A 12 -4.59 -8.90 17.44
CA PHE A 12 -5.71 -9.78 17.15
C PHE A 12 -7.00 -9.00 16.91
N LEU A 13 -7.32 -8.00 17.73
CA LEU A 13 -8.47 -7.10 17.57
C LEU A 13 -8.42 -6.36 16.23
N LEU A 14 -7.27 -5.76 15.88
CA LEU A 14 -7.02 -5.14 14.58
C LEU A 14 -7.23 -6.15 13.43
N THR A 15 -6.72 -7.37 13.54
CA THR A 15 -6.99 -8.41 12.52
C THR A 15 -8.45 -8.85 12.47
N THR A 16 -9.20 -8.85 13.59
CA THR A 16 -10.64 -9.20 13.57
C THR A 16 -11.52 -8.06 13.04
N LEU A 17 -11.10 -6.80 13.18
CA LEU A 17 -11.72 -5.64 12.53
C LEU A 17 -11.45 -5.64 11.02
N ALA A 18 -10.27 -6.08 10.58
CA ALA A 18 -9.94 -6.25 9.16
C ALA A 18 -10.52 -7.54 8.54
N CYS A 19 -10.72 -8.61 9.31
CA CYS A 19 -11.15 -9.92 8.83
C CYS A 19 -12.55 -10.34 9.33
N SER A 20 -13.56 -9.49 9.20
CA SER A 20 -14.95 -9.96 9.24
C SER A 20 -15.33 -10.58 7.89
N ARG A 21 -15.07 -11.90 7.76
CA ARG A 21 -15.38 -12.81 6.62
C ARG A 21 -14.33 -12.97 5.51
N PHE A 22 -13.22 -13.66 5.81
CA PHE A 22 -12.55 -14.52 4.81
C PHE A 22 -11.99 -15.78 5.48
N ASP A 23 -12.66 -16.93 5.26
CA ASP A 23 -12.10 -18.24 5.55
C ASP A 23 -11.29 -18.71 4.32
N LEU A 24 -9.99 -18.92 4.49
CA LEU A 24 -9.14 -19.59 3.49
C LEU A 24 -8.33 -20.73 4.14
N PRO A 25 -8.13 -21.86 3.44
CA PRO A 25 -7.63 -23.09 4.05
C PRO A 25 -6.13 -23.03 4.35
N ARG A 26 -5.75 -23.55 5.52
CA ARG A 26 -4.34 -23.77 5.91
C ARG A 26 -3.64 -24.75 4.95
N ILE A 27 -2.58 -24.29 4.29
CA ILE A 27 -1.53 -25.16 3.74
C ILE A 27 -0.33 -25.08 4.70
N GLN A 28 0.17 -26.23 5.13
CA GLN A 28 1.44 -26.32 5.85
C GLN A 28 2.58 -26.46 4.84
N ASP A 29 3.62 -25.64 4.94
CA ASP A 29 4.94 -26.02 4.45
C ASP A 29 6.05 -25.63 5.44
N LYS A 30 7.22 -26.24 5.26
CA LYS A 30 8.26 -26.38 6.28
C LYS A 30 9.32 -25.27 6.24
N SER A 31 9.88 -25.04 7.42
CA SER A 31 10.83 -23.99 7.75
C SER A 31 12.17 -24.03 7.00
N ILE A 32 12.59 -22.86 6.50
CA ILE A 32 13.99 -22.41 6.44
C ILE A 32 14.01 -21.02 7.10
N PRO A 33 14.95 -20.71 8.02
CA PRO A 33 14.96 -19.43 8.72
C PRO A 33 15.54 -18.30 7.85
N PRO A 34 14.93 -17.10 7.81
CA PRO A 34 15.55 -15.92 7.21
C PRO A 34 16.61 -15.33 8.16
N GLU A 35 17.79 -15.01 7.64
CA GLU A 35 18.78 -14.20 8.37
C GLU A 35 18.32 -12.74 8.43
N THR A 36 18.30 -12.17 9.64
CA THR A 36 17.76 -10.84 9.88
C THR A 36 18.77 -9.75 9.51
N ILE A 37 18.62 -9.15 8.33
CA ILE A 37 19.29 -7.88 8.00
C ILE A 37 18.38 -6.74 8.45
N THR A 38 18.72 -6.09 9.57
CA THR A 38 18.05 -4.88 10.05
C THR A 38 18.43 -3.68 9.19
N LEU A 39 17.49 -3.27 8.33
CA LEU A 39 17.41 -1.90 7.82
C LEU A 39 16.21 -1.23 8.51
N THR A 40 16.47 -0.15 9.24
CA THR A 40 15.45 0.66 9.94
C THR A 40 15.29 2.00 9.24
N PRO A 41 14.25 2.20 8.39
CA PRO A 41 13.83 3.52 7.98
C PRO A 41 13.08 4.17 9.15
N THR A 42 13.42 5.42 9.48
CA THR A 42 12.72 6.20 10.50
C THR A 42 11.62 7.03 9.82
N PRO A 43 10.34 6.94 10.23
CA PRO A 43 9.33 7.90 9.79
C PRO A 43 9.72 9.32 10.23
N THR A 44 9.49 10.31 9.37
CA THR A 44 9.85 11.70 9.63
C THR A 44 8.98 12.30 10.74
N ALA A 45 9.48 12.24 11.97
CA ALA A 45 8.95 12.96 13.11
C ALA A 45 9.82 14.20 13.37
N THR A 46 9.28 15.39 13.10
CA THR A 46 10.00 16.64 13.27
C THR A 46 9.77 17.20 14.67
N LEU A 47 10.83 17.25 15.48
CA LEU A 47 10.81 17.93 16.78
C LEU A 47 11.12 19.42 16.58
N ILE A 48 10.17 20.29 16.91
CA ILE A 48 10.30 21.74 16.73
C ILE A 48 10.46 22.42 18.10
N PRO A 49 11.64 22.98 18.42
CA PRO A 49 11.81 23.85 19.58
C PRO A 49 11.02 25.15 19.42
N ASN A 50 10.45 25.64 20.52
CA ASN A 50 9.55 26.79 20.50
C ASN A 50 10.32 28.13 20.48
N ASP A 51 10.53 28.70 19.29
CA ASP A 51 11.35 29.91 19.09
C ASP A 51 10.49 31.17 18.85
N GLU A 52 9.80 31.65 19.90
CA GLU A 52 9.12 32.95 19.90
C GLU A 52 9.88 33.99 20.76
N ASN A 53 10.78 34.76 20.11
CA ASN A 53 10.90 36.20 20.38
C ASN A 53 11.84 36.90 19.38
N LYS A 54 11.27 37.67 18.45
CA LYS A 54 11.79 39.00 18.06
C LYS A 54 10.81 39.74 17.15
N ASN A 55 10.41 40.93 17.57
CA ASN A 55 9.95 41.95 16.62
C ASN A 55 10.40 43.34 17.08
N ASN A 56 11.09 44.04 16.16
CA ASN A 56 11.41 45.47 16.10
C ASN A 56 12.26 46.16 17.20
N GLY A 57 13.37 46.73 16.72
CA GLY A 57 14.19 47.78 17.37
C GLY A 57 15.32 48.19 16.41
N SER A 58 15.41 49.47 16.05
CA SER A 58 16.27 49.98 14.97
C SER A 58 17.66 50.44 15.42
N ASP A 59 18.57 50.46 14.45
CA ASP A 59 19.58 51.51 14.15
C ASP A 59 21.06 51.09 14.00
N GLU A 60 21.56 51.42 12.80
CA GLU A 60 22.90 51.83 12.33
C GLU A 60 24.21 51.02 12.63
N ASP A 61 24.93 50.81 11.51
CA ASP A 61 26.38 50.90 11.32
C ASP A 61 27.41 49.82 11.80
N ASN A 62 27.72 48.93 10.85
CA ASN A 62 29.03 48.84 10.14
C ASN A 62 30.25 48.07 10.76
N VAL A 63 31.07 47.52 9.84
CA VAL A 63 32.48 47.00 9.97
C VAL A 63 32.75 45.50 10.29
N SER A 64 33.19 44.79 9.24
CA SER A 64 34.05 43.57 9.09
C SER A 64 34.48 42.62 10.24
N ASN A 65 34.25 41.30 10.03
CA ASN A 65 35.19 40.14 9.97
C ASN A 65 36.60 40.19 10.65
N PRO A 66 37.20 39.02 11.03
CA PRO A 66 36.69 37.82 11.74
C PRO A 66 37.72 37.27 12.81
N ILE A 67 37.58 35.98 13.25
CA ILE A 67 38.63 35.04 13.78
C ILE A 67 38.77 34.75 15.33
N ASP A 68 38.67 33.43 15.63
CA ASP A 68 39.30 32.53 16.65
C ASP A 68 39.11 32.48 18.20
N THR A 69 38.94 31.22 18.63
CA THR A 69 39.55 30.47 19.78
C THR A 69 39.07 30.59 21.24
N ASP A 70 38.81 29.38 21.78
CA ASP A 70 39.22 28.78 23.06
C ASP A 70 38.81 29.35 24.43
N SER A 71 38.03 28.51 25.12
CA SER A 71 38.11 28.08 26.53
C SER A 71 38.68 29.03 27.61
N ASN A 72 37.91 29.20 28.70
CA ASN A 72 38.41 28.86 30.04
C ASN A 72 37.30 28.73 31.09
N ILE A 73 37.56 27.90 32.10
CA ILE A 73 36.66 27.61 33.23
C ILE A 73 37.05 28.50 34.42
N VAL A 74 36.08 29.15 35.08
CA VAL A 74 36.19 29.58 36.49
C VAL A 74 34.85 29.34 37.20
N SER A 75 34.91 28.72 38.38
CA SER A 75 33.75 28.49 39.24
C SER A 75 33.55 29.60 40.28
N GLY A 76 32.30 29.85 40.69
CA GLY A 76 31.94 30.81 41.73
C GLY A 76 30.61 30.42 42.40
N ASN A 77 30.55 30.46 43.72
CA ASN A 77 29.56 29.71 44.52
C ASN A 77 28.27 30.48 44.88
N ASN A 78 27.17 29.73 44.86
CA ASN A 78 26.04 29.70 45.80
C ASN A 78 24.96 30.81 45.91
N HIS A 79 23.73 30.29 45.85
CA HIS A 79 22.51 30.66 46.58
C HIS A 79 21.83 32.00 46.30
N LEU A 80 20.69 31.91 45.60
CA LEU A 80 19.37 32.18 46.19
C LEU A 80 18.34 31.20 45.60
N LYS A 81 17.35 30.78 46.38
CA LYS A 81 16.25 29.92 45.91
C LYS A 81 15.17 30.80 45.28
N GLU A 82 14.93 30.67 43.98
CA GLU A 82 13.62 30.93 43.38
C GLU A 82 13.46 30.16 42.06
N LYS A 83 12.20 29.90 41.65
CA LYS A 83 11.83 28.86 40.68
C LYS A 83 12.17 29.22 39.22
N PHE A 84 13.07 28.46 38.59
CA PHE A 84 13.26 28.20 37.14
C PHE A 84 14.08 26.88 37.05
N VAL A 85 14.18 26.07 35.99
CA VAL A 85 13.63 25.94 34.61
C VAL A 85 13.81 24.43 34.21
N PRO A 86 13.16 23.81 33.19
CA PRO A 86 12.46 24.39 32.04
C PRO A 86 10.96 24.09 31.93
N VAL A 87 10.25 24.99 31.24
CA VAL A 87 9.19 24.61 30.31
C VAL A 87 9.85 24.55 28.94
N LEU A 88 10.00 23.35 28.41
CA LEU A 88 10.13 23.06 26.99
C LEU A 88 9.05 22.02 26.73
N ASP A 89 7.90 22.51 26.26
CA ASP A 89 6.84 21.68 25.72
C ASP A 89 7.31 21.27 24.32
N ASP A 90 7.91 20.08 24.20
CA ASP A 90 8.28 19.57 22.87
C ASP A 90 7.02 19.04 22.19
N LEU A 91 6.81 19.48 20.95
CA LEU A 91 5.65 19.06 20.15
C LEU A 91 6.04 17.83 19.33
N TYR A 92 5.34 16.73 19.55
CA TYR A 92 5.37 15.59 18.64
C TYR A 92 4.34 15.81 17.54
N ILE A 93 4.74 15.65 16.28
CA ILE A 93 3.88 15.69 15.10
C ILE A 93 4.03 14.35 14.37
N ASP A 94 2.91 13.68 14.13
CA ASP A 94 2.82 12.56 13.21
C ASP A 94 2.18 13.01 11.89
N ASN A 95 3.04 13.12 10.89
CA ASN A 95 2.66 13.51 9.54
C ASN A 95 1.98 12.38 8.75
N LEU A 96 2.11 11.12 9.16
CA LEU A 96 1.53 9.96 8.48
C LEU A 96 0.04 9.81 8.78
N PHE A 97 -0.35 9.93 10.05
CA PHE A 97 -1.73 9.81 10.55
C PHE A 97 -2.39 11.16 10.85
N GLY A 98 -1.63 12.26 10.79
CA GLY A 98 -2.15 13.62 10.92
C GLY A 98 -2.61 13.91 12.34
N PHE A 99 -1.68 13.97 13.29
CA PHE A 99 -1.98 14.47 14.63
C PHE A 99 -0.74 15.09 15.29
N SER A 100 -0.95 15.86 16.36
CA SER A 100 0.13 16.29 17.24
C SER A 100 -0.24 16.16 18.71
N ILE A 101 0.78 15.98 19.55
CA ILE A 101 0.68 15.83 21.01
C ILE A 101 1.87 16.56 21.64
N LYS A 102 1.66 17.35 22.68
CA LYS A 102 2.76 17.88 23.51
C LYS A 102 3.27 16.82 24.47
N TYR A 103 4.59 16.71 24.57
CA TYR A 103 5.23 15.80 25.50
C TYR A 103 6.44 16.47 26.19
N PRO A 104 6.90 15.94 27.34
CA PRO A 104 8.08 16.44 28.04
C PRO A 104 9.37 16.24 27.26
N SER A 105 10.20 17.28 27.22
CA SER A 105 11.50 17.31 26.52
C SER A 105 12.57 16.32 27.00
N ASN A 106 12.23 15.40 27.92
CA ASN A 106 13.11 14.35 28.44
C ASN A 106 12.66 12.93 28.07
N TRP A 107 11.70 12.77 27.17
CA TRP A 107 11.22 11.46 26.69
C TRP A 107 11.95 11.03 25.41
N ILE A 108 12.00 9.71 25.18
CA ILE A 108 12.68 9.10 24.03
C ILE A 108 11.63 8.51 23.09
N VAL A 109 11.39 9.15 21.94
CA VAL A 109 10.52 8.59 20.89
C VAL A 109 11.27 7.45 20.18
N ASP A 110 10.81 6.21 20.36
CA ASP A 110 11.34 5.04 19.66
C ASP A 110 10.54 4.78 18.38
N SER A 111 10.99 5.40 17.29
CA SER A 111 10.40 5.26 15.94
C SER A 111 10.70 3.91 15.26
N THR A 112 11.41 2.99 15.93
CA THR A 112 11.79 1.68 15.36
C THR A 112 10.79 0.57 15.70
N LYS A 113 9.85 0.83 16.62
CA LYS A 113 8.73 -0.08 16.88
C LYS A 113 7.75 -0.02 15.71
N SER A 114 7.34 -1.19 15.23
CA SER A 114 6.32 -1.32 14.18
C SER A 114 5.04 -0.60 14.56
N VAL A 115 4.39 0.02 13.54
CA VAL A 115 2.99 0.48 13.59
C VAL A 115 2.14 -0.52 14.37
N PRO A 116 1.37 -0.12 15.39
CA PRO A 116 0.92 1.25 15.71
C PRO A 116 1.51 1.84 17.01
N SER A 117 2.73 1.47 17.41
CA SER A 117 3.42 2.13 18.54
C SER A 117 4.18 3.34 18.01
N ILE A 118 3.76 4.55 18.40
CA ILE A 118 4.28 5.80 17.82
C ILE A 118 5.29 6.49 18.76
N ALA A 119 5.22 6.22 20.08
CA ALA A 119 6.25 6.58 21.04
C ALA A 119 6.27 5.63 22.26
N GLU A 120 7.46 5.38 22.83
CA GLU A 120 7.65 4.64 24.09
C GLU A 120 8.16 5.59 25.18
N ILE A 121 7.38 5.83 26.23
CA ILE A 121 7.76 6.77 27.27
C ILE A 121 8.77 6.12 28.22
N LYS A 122 10.00 6.59 28.17
CA LYS A 122 11.12 6.21 29.05
C LYS A 122 11.43 7.33 30.04
N LEU A 123 11.43 7.02 31.34
CA LEU A 123 11.87 7.96 32.39
C LEU A 123 13.39 7.88 32.61
N THR A 124 13.98 6.71 32.32
CA THR A 124 15.41 6.46 32.17
C THR A 124 15.59 5.34 31.12
N PRO A 125 16.81 5.08 30.58
CA PRO A 125 17.01 4.03 29.57
C PRO A 125 16.51 2.63 29.96
N ASP A 126 16.51 2.32 31.27
CA ASP A 126 16.13 1.01 31.81
C ASP A 126 14.69 0.96 32.39
N ASN A 127 13.94 2.06 32.37
CA ASN A 127 12.67 2.17 33.09
C ASN A 127 11.53 2.68 32.18
N ILE A 128 10.78 1.71 31.63
CA ILE A 128 9.62 1.91 30.75
C ILE A 128 8.41 2.31 31.60
N ILE A 129 7.76 3.38 31.19
CA ILE A 129 6.89 4.22 32.04
C ILE A 129 5.52 4.49 31.41
N GLY A 130 5.35 4.15 30.13
CA GLY A 130 4.06 4.05 29.46
C GLY A 130 4.26 3.91 27.95
N ASP A 131 3.55 2.98 27.33
CA ASP A 131 3.48 2.94 25.86
C ASP A 131 2.34 3.85 25.43
N ILE A 132 2.60 4.86 24.57
CA ILE A 132 1.52 5.48 23.81
C ILE A 132 1.28 4.58 22.60
N TYR A 133 0.29 3.72 22.74
CA TYR A 133 -0.41 3.19 21.59
C TYR A 133 -1.26 4.32 21.05
N LEU A 134 -1.00 4.74 19.80
CA LEU A 134 -1.95 5.53 19.04
C LEU A 134 -2.52 4.60 17.98
N LEU A 135 -3.70 4.06 18.30
CA LEU A 135 -4.42 3.20 17.37
C LEU A 135 -5.29 4.08 16.49
N TYR A 136 -5.19 3.85 15.19
CA TYR A 136 -5.97 4.51 14.17
C TYR A 136 -7.07 3.56 13.69
N THR A 137 -8.31 4.03 13.66
CA THR A 137 -9.40 3.34 12.96
C THR A 137 -10.39 4.33 12.38
N ASP A 138 -10.81 4.08 11.16
CA ASP A 138 -11.92 4.81 10.56
C ASP A 138 -13.27 4.21 10.99
N GLY A 139 -14.28 5.05 11.19
CA GLY A 139 -15.68 4.64 11.28
C GLY A 139 -16.52 5.45 12.27
N ASN A 140 -17.84 5.27 12.16
CA ASN A 140 -18.86 5.92 12.99
C ASN A 140 -19.07 5.21 14.34
N LEU A 141 -18.00 4.90 15.06
CA LEU A 141 -18.08 4.40 16.43
C LEU A 141 -18.13 5.58 17.41
N SER A 142 -18.88 5.46 18.51
CA SER A 142 -18.83 6.51 19.52
C SER A 142 -17.51 6.43 20.30
N ASN A 143 -17.02 7.60 20.74
CA ASN A 143 -15.88 7.72 21.66
C ASN A 143 -16.01 6.79 22.90
N VAL A 144 -17.24 6.50 23.35
CA VAL A 144 -17.51 5.57 24.46
C VAL A 144 -17.28 4.12 24.05
N ASP A 145 -17.86 3.67 22.92
CA ASP A 145 -17.74 2.29 22.43
C ASP A 145 -16.27 1.92 22.16
N ILE A 146 -15.51 2.86 21.60
CA ILE A 146 -14.08 2.73 21.33
C ILE A 146 -13.30 2.49 22.63
N VAL A 147 -13.48 3.36 23.63
CA VAL A 147 -12.79 3.20 24.92
C VAL A 147 -13.22 1.91 25.63
N ASP A 148 -14.51 1.53 25.55
CA ASP A 148 -15.00 0.30 26.16
C ASP A 148 -14.39 -0.96 25.53
N GLN A 149 -14.19 -0.96 24.21
CA GLN A 149 -13.48 -2.03 23.49
C GLN A 149 -12.04 -2.18 23.99
N PHE A 150 -11.30 -1.07 24.12
CA PHE A 150 -9.88 -1.10 24.52
C PHE A 150 -9.66 -1.32 26.02
N ILE A 151 -10.58 -0.90 26.88
CA ILE A 151 -10.48 -1.14 28.33
C ILE A 151 -11.03 -2.51 28.76
N SER A 152 -11.83 -3.18 27.94
CA SER A 152 -12.42 -4.51 28.26
C SER A 152 -11.37 -5.60 28.64
N PRO A 153 -10.20 -5.71 27.98
CA PRO A 153 -9.12 -6.60 28.44
C PRO A 153 -8.48 -6.15 29.76
N ILE A 154 -8.49 -4.84 30.05
CA ILE A 154 -7.90 -4.25 31.26
C ILE A 154 -8.83 -4.44 32.47
N LYS A 155 -10.15 -4.36 32.26
CA LYS A 155 -11.21 -4.67 33.24
C LYS A 155 -11.09 -6.09 33.85
N GLN A 156 -10.34 -7.00 33.21
CA GLN A 156 -10.07 -8.36 33.69
C GLN A 156 -8.85 -8.47 34.62
N GLN A 157 -8.10 -7.39 34.86
CA GLN A 157 -6.92 -7.41 35.71
C GLN A 157 -7.25 -7.44 37.22
N PRO A 158 -6.33 -7.93 38.08
CA PRO A 158 -6.55 -7.98 39.52
C PRO A 158 -6.74 -6.59 40.14
N GLU A 159 -7.70 -6.48 41.06
CA GLU A 159 -8.01 -5.24 41.81
C GLU A 159 -8.32 -4.03 40.89
N PHE A 160 -8.79 -4.29 39.65
CA PHE A 160 -9.20 -3.25 38.70
C PHE A 160 -10.35 -2.38 39.25
N THR A 161 -10.18 -1.06 39.15
CA THR A 161 -11.12 -0.04 39.61
C THR A 161 -11.10 1.15 38.63
N ILE A 162 -12.27 1.64 38.23
CA ILE A 162 -12.39 2.89 37.47
C ILE A 162 -12.27 4.08 38.43
N LEU A 163 -11.39 5.03 38.10
CA LEU A 163 -11.16 6.25 38.88
C LEU A 163 -12.03 7.42 38.40
N SER A 164 -12.19 7.57 37.08
CA SER A 164 -13.08 8.55 36.47
C SER A 164 -13.46 8.16 35.05
N GLU A 165 -14.65 8.57 34.64
CA GLU A 165 -15.16 8.50 33.27
C GLU A 165 -15.53 9.93 32.86
N THR A 166 -15.06 10.44 31.71
CA THR A 166 -15.16 11.86 31.40
C THR A 166 -15.22 12.13 29.89
N ASN A 167 -16.27 12.83 29.47
CA ASN A 167 -16.32 13.49 28.16
C ASN A 167 -15.48 14.77 28.21
N LEU A 168 -14.63 14.97 27.20
CA LEU A 168 -13.69 16.06 27.07
C LEU A 168 -13.90 16.76 25.72
N THR A 169 -13.73 18.08 25.71
CA THR A 169 -13.54 18.85 24.47
C THR A 169 -12.10 19.34 24.50
N LEU A 170 -11.30 18.94 23.52
CA LEU A 170 -9.88 19.28 23.44
C LEU A 170 -9.68 20.58 22.62
N ALA A 171 -8.45 20.86 22.21
CA ALA A 171 -8.20 21.93 21.26
C ALA A 171 -8.98 21.71 19.95
N HIS A 172 -9.29 22.78 19.23
CA HIS A 172 -10.01 22.75 17.94
C HIS A 172 -11.36 22.00 17.97
N ASP A 173 -12.03 21.99 19.12
CA ASP A 173 -13.31 21.34 19.36
C ASP A 173 -13.32 19.81 19.11
N ASN A 174 -12.15 19.15 19.11
CA ASN A 174 -12.07 17.69 19.04
C ASN A 174 -12.79 17.05 20.25
N GLU A 175 -13.82 16.23 19.97
CA GLU A 175 -14.53 15.48 21.01
C GLU A 175 -13.72 14.26 21.45
N ALA A 176 -13.59 14.07 22.75
CA ALA A 176 -12.86 12.96 23.35
C ALA A 176 -13.61 12.34 24.53
N TYR A 177 -13.34 11.07 24.79
CA TYR A 177 -13.79 10.37 25.99
C TYR A 177 -12.62 9.69 26.65
N GLN A 178 -12.52 9.77 27.98
CA GLN A 178 -11.44 9.17 28.74
C GLN A 178 -11.99 8.38 29.94
N ILE A 179 -11.48 7.16 30.10
CA ILE A 179 -11.60 6.41 31.36
C ILE A 179 -10.21 6.34 32.01
N GLN A 180 -10.09 6.90 33.21
CA GLN A 180 -8.93 6.71 34.09
C GLN A 180 -9.19 5.50 34.98
N TYR A 181 -8.18 4.66 35.17
CA TYR A 181 -8.30 3.40 35.89
C TYR A 181 -7.08 3.11 36.77
N GLN A 182 -7.28 2.19 37.70
CA GLN A 182 -6.25 1.61 38.54
C GLN A 182 -6.41 0.09 38.56
N TRP A 183 -5.30 -0.65 38.60
CA TRP A 183 -5.30 -2.10 38.86
C TRP A 183 -3.97 -2.51 39.49
N LYS A 184 -3.81 -3.79 39.85
CA LYS A 184 -2.62 -4.28 40.54
C LYS A 184 -1.90 -5.36 39.76
N ASP A 185 -0.71 -5.00 39.29
CA ASP A 185 0.25 -5.98 38.79
C ASP A 185 0.93 -6.71 39.96
N THR A 186 1.50 -7.85 39.62
CA THR A 186 2.23 -8.81 40.46
C THR A 186 3.10 -8.18 41.56
N ASN A 187 3.71 -7.02 41.30
CA ASN A 187 4.62 -6.32 42.23
C ASN A 187 4.22 -4.87 42.55
N SER A 188 3.19 -4.29 41.91
CA SER A 188 2.91 -2.84 42.00
C SER A 188 1.48 -2.48 41.62
N LEU A 189 0.94 -1.44 42.26
CA LEU A 189 -0.28 -0.76 41.81
C LEU A 189 0.02 0.05 40.53
N LYS A 190 -0.84 -0.04 39.52
CA LYS A 190 -0.75 0.68 38.25
C LYS A 190 -1.90 1.67 38.13
N ASN A 191 -1.62 2.88 37.67
CA ASN A 191 -2.63 3.85 37.23
C ASN A 191 -2.46 4.03 35.71
N GLY A 192 -3.57 4.26 35.02
CA GLY A 192 -3.56 4.50 33.58
C GLY A 192 -4.83 5.20 33.10
N PHE A 193 -4.87 5.45 31.81
CA PHE A 193 -6.08 5.88 31.11
C PHE A 193 -6.17 5.25 29.72
N VAL A 194 -7.40 5.10 29.25
CA VAL A 194 -7.72 4.91 27.84
C VAL A 194 -8.54 6.13 27.42
N GLN A 195 -8.10 6.80 26.36
CA GLN A 195 -8.78 7.97 25.78
C GLN A 195 -9.02 7.72 24.30
N SER A 196 -10.24 7.97 23.84
CA SER A 196 -10.56 8.12 22.42
C SER A 196 -10.67 9.61 22.11
N VAL A 197 -10.19 10.01 20.94
CA VAL A 197 -10.44 11.31 20.33
C VAL A 197 -10.95 11.07 18.91
N THR A 198 -12.08 11.69 18.56
CA THR A 198 -12.67 11.57 17.22
C THR A 198 -12.59 12.89 16.47
N ASP A 199 -12.10 12.85 15.23
CA ASP A 199 -12.23 13.94 14.25
C ASP A 199 -12.98 13.40 13.01
N LYS A 200 -14.24 13.83 12.87
CA LYS A 200 -15.20 13.32 11.87
C LYS A 200 -15.40 11.81 11.99
N ILE A 201 -14.65 11.03 11.22
CA ILE A 201 -14.67 9.56 11.20
C ILE A 201 -13.31 8.94 11.60
N LYS A 202 -12.30 9.78 11.84
CA LYS A 202 -10.98 9.36 12.31
C LYS A 202 -11.03 9.16 13.81
N ASN A 203 -10.62 8.00 14.29
CA ASN A 203 -10.57 7.71 15.72
C ASN A 203 -9.13 7.46 16.14
N TYR A 204 -8.68 8.26 17.12
CA TYR A 204 -7.35 8.23 17.69
C TYR A 204 -7.46 7.74 19.12
N ILE A 205 -6.96 6.54 19.40
CA ILE A 205 -6.99 5.96 20.74
C ILE A 205 -5.63 6.14 21.39
N ILE A 206 -5.58 6.85 22.52
CA ILE A 206 -4.41 7.01 23.38
C ILE A 206 -4.58 6.09 24.59
N ILE A 207 -3.68 5.11 24.73
CA ILE A 207 -3.55 4.28 25.94
C ILE A 207 -2.32 4.75 26.70
N PHE A 208 -2.39 4.81 28.04
CA PHE A 208 -1.25 5.13 28.89
C PHE A 208 -1.34 4.38 30.22
N GLU A 209 -0.24 3.79 30.70
CA GLU A 209 -0.18 3.07 31.98
C GLU A 209 1.20 3.13 32.62
N ILE A 210 1.25 3.35 33.93
CA ILE A 210 2.47 3.53 34.73
C ILE A 210 2.28 3.00 36.15
N ASP A 211 3.39 2.81 36.88
CA ASP A 211 3.35 2.65 38.34
C ASP A 211 2.64 3.82 39.04
N SER A 212 1.70 3.49 39.94
CA SER A 212 0.81 4.45 40.62
C SER A 212 1.57 5.59 41.34
N LEU A 213 2.70 5.29 41.99
CA LEU A 213 3.48 6.33 42.67
C LEU A 213 4.09 7.33 41.67
N ILE A 214 4.45 6.86 40.47
CA ILE A 214 5.03 7.70 39.44
C ILE A 214 3.93 8.47 38.68
N TYR A 215 2.73 7.89 38.54
CA TYR A 215 1.53 8.59 38.02
C TYR A 215 1.24 9.86 38.80
N GLU A 216 1.08 9.74 40.13
CA GLU A 216 0.73 10.87 41.00
C GLU A 216 1.81 11.96 40.99
N ASN A 217 3.09 11.57 40.96
CA ASN A 217 4.20 12.52 40.88
C ASN A 217 4.29 13.28 39.53
N ASN A 218 3.63 12.79 38.47
CA ASN A 218 3.67 13.37 37.12
C ASN A 218 2.28 13.76 36.59
N LEU A 219 1.26 13.84 37.47
CA LEU A 219 -0.15 14.00 37.10
C LEU A 219 -0.43 15.22 36.21
N SER A 220 0.24 16.35 36.45
CA SER A 220 0.12 17.56 35.62
C SER A 220 0.63 17.33 34.20
N THR A 221 1.73 16.60 34.07
CA THR A 221 2.39 16.28 32.82
C THR A 221 1.59 15.28 31.99
N ILE A 222 1.07 14.24 32.64
CA ILE A 222 0.20 13.23 32.04
C ILE A 222 -1.09 13.86 31.53
N ARG A 223 -1.68 14.81 32.30
CA ARG A 223 -2.84 15.60 31.86
C ARG A 223 -2.52 16.56 30.72
N LEU A 224 -1.35 17.19 30.72
CA LEU A 224 -0.93 18.05 29.61
C LEU A 224 -0.89 17.23 28.32
N LEU A 225 -0.25 16.05 28.34
CA LEU A 225 -0.22 15.16 27.19
C LEU A 225 -1.63 14.80 26.70
N ALA A 226 -2.45 14.23 27.57
CA ALA A 226 -3.81 13.79 27.26
C ALA A 226 -4.70 14.91 26.67
N ASN A 227 -4.53 16.14 27.15
CA ASN A 227 -5.33 17.30 26.74
C ASN A 227 -4.71 18.09 25.57
N SER A 228 -3.47 17.79 25.19
CA SER A 228 -2.74 18.49 24.11
C SER A 228 -2.91 17.86 22.74
N PHE A 229 -3.62 16.73 22.64
CA PHE A 229 -3.93 16.10 21.37
C PHE A 229 -4.66 17.08 20.45
N GLN A 230 -4.20 17.16 19.20
CA GLN A 230 -4.81 17.91 18.12
C GLN A 230 -4.78 17.05 16.86
N SER A 231 -5.91 16.91 16.17
CA SER A 231 -5.91 16.33 14.82
C SER A 231 -5.32 17.33 13.81
N LEU A 232 -4.63 16.79 12.80
CA LEU A 232 -4.02 17.54 11.71
C LEU A 232 -4.42 16.91 10.37
N GLU A 233 -4.22 17.65 9.28
CA GLU A 233 -4.26 17.05 7.94
C GLU A 233 -3.01 16.16 7.76
N PRO A 234 -3.15 14.87 7.37
CA PRO A 234 -1.98 14.02 7.15
C PRO A 234 -1.16 14.50 5.96
N GLN A 235 0.14 14.68 6.14
CA GLN A 235 1.11 15.15 5.15
C GLN A 235 2.33 14.20 5.10
N PRO A 236 2.18 12.94 4.64
CA PRO A 236 3.25 11.95 4.77
C PRO A 236 4.54 12.42 4.11
N TYR A 237 5.68 12.19 4.78
CA TYR A 237 7.00 12.71 4.41
C TYR A 237 7.15 14.24 4.43
N ASP A 238 6.30 14.94 5.19
CA ASP A 238 6.22 16.41 5.28
C ASP A 238 5.84 17.06 3.92
N ILE A 239 5.17 16.30 3.05
CA ILE A 239 4.72 16.75 1.72
C ILE A 239 3.28 17.29 1.83
N PRO A 240 3.01 18.56 1.46
CA PRO A 240 1.67 19.12 1.50
C PRO A 240 0.71 18.40 0.55
N ARG A 241 -0.56 18.26 0.96
CA ARG A 241 -1.58 17.52 0.19
C ARG A 241 -1.85 18.06 -1.22
N TYR A 242 -1.59 19.34 -1.46
CA TYR A 242 -1.74 19.94 -2.80
C TYR A 242 -0.53 19.68 -3.73
N GLU A 243 0.57 19.12 -3.21
CA GLU A 243 1.79 18.72 -3.96
C GLU A 243 1.87 17.19 -4.16
N SER A 244 1.01 16.43 -3.47
CA SER A 244 1.00 14.96 -3.49
C SER A 244 -0.31 14.39 -4.05
N LEU A 245 -0.23 13.32 -4.85
CA LEU A 245 -1.33 12.38 -5.04
C LEU A 245 -1.16 11.20 -4.08
N VAL A 246 -2.08 11.03 -3.14
CA VAL A 246 -2.06 9.96 -2.14
C VAL A 246 -3.13 8.91 -2.48
N LEU A 247 -2.69 7.70 -2.78
CA LEU A 247 -3.55 6.59 -3.22
C LEU A 247 -3.59 5.48 -2.17
N HIS A 248 -4.67 4.69 -2.19
CA HIS A 248 -4.69 3.35 -1.63
C HIS A 248 -5.18 2.36 -2.68
N ILE A 249 -4.52 1.21 -2.75
CA ILE A 249 -4.84 0.10 -3.66
C ILE A 249 -5.00 -1.17 -2.83
N ASP A 250 -3.98 -1.49 -2.02
CA ASP A 250 -3.94 -2.62 -1.11
C ASP A 250 -2.72 -2.56 -0.18
N SER A 251 -2.31 -3.72 0.37
CA SER A 251 -1.15 -3.87 1.25
C SER A 251 0.23 -3.68 0.59
N GLY A 252 0.29 -3.37 -0.70
CA GLY A 252 1.53 -3.21 -1.46
C GLY A 252 1.98 -4.45 -2.24
N PRO A 253 3.02 -4.29 -3.07
CA PRO A 253 3.50 -5.35 -3.96
C PRO A 253 4.25 -6.45 -3.20
N VAL A 254 4.06 -7.70 -3.61
CA VAL A 254 4.88 -8.85 -3.15
C VAL A 254 6.29 -8.81 -3.79
N SER A 255 6.39 -8.15 -4.94
CA SER A 255 7.63 -7.89 -5.65
C SER A 255 7.50 -6.65 -6.51
N LEU A 256 8.56 -5.84 -6.53
CA LEU A 256 8.77 -4.78 -7.51
C LEU A 256 9.64 -5.23 -8.71
N ASP A 257 10.19 -6.45 -8.66
CA ASP A 257 10.89 -7.05 -9.80
C ASP A 257 9.88 -7.38 -10.93
N PRO A 258 10.00 -6.76 -12.12
CA PRO A 258 9.06 -6.99 -13.21
C PRO A 258 9.03 -8.46 -13.67
N ALA A 259 10.12 -9.22 -13.52
CA ALA A 259 10.16 -10.64 -13.85
C ALA A 259 9.36 -11.51 -12.85
N PHE A 260 9.28 -11.11 -11.58
CA PHE A 260 8.60 -11.85 -10.50
C PHE A 260 7.23 -11.29 -10.15
N ALA A 261 6.75 -10.29 -10.88
CA ALA A 261 5.40 -9.75 -10.76
C ALA A 261 4.34 -10.87 -10.77
N THR A 262 3.55 -10.94 -9.71
CA THR A 262 2.40 -11.85 -9.57
C THR A 262 1.16 -11.07 -9.16
N GLY A 263 0.03 -11.39 -9.81
CA GLY A 263 -1.25 -10.68 -9.67
C GLY A 263 -1.25 -9.27 -10.27
N VAL A 264 -2.46 -8.76 -10.57
CA VAL A 264 -2.69 -7.39 -11.08
C VAL A 264 -2.14 -6.33 -10.13
N LYS A 265 -2.19 -6.61 -8.82
CA LYS A 265 -1.78 -5.72 -7.72
C LYS A 265 -0.33 -5.26 -7.83
N SER A 266 0.62 -6.18 -7.95
CA SER A 266 2.05 -5.82 -8.08
C SER A 266 2.34 -4.99 -9.33
N ILE A 267 1.57 -5.21 -10.41
CA ILE A 267 1.78 -4.56 -11.72
C ILE A 267 1.52 -3.06 -11.64
N GLN A 268 0.51 -2.61 -10.88
CA GLN A 268 0.17 -1.19 -10.77
C GLN A 268 1.31 -0.35 -10.16
N TYR A 269 2.02 -0.90 -9.15
CA TYR A 269 3.21 -0.26 -8.57
C TYR A 269 4.40 -0.31 -9.54
N ILE A 270 4.62 -1.46 -10.20
CA ILE A 270 5.72 -1.64 -11.17
C ILE A 270 5.59 -0.66 -12.34
N GLN A 271 4.37 -0.41 -12.84
CA GLN A 271 4.10 0.55 -13.92
C GLN A 271 4.42 2.01 -13.58
N GLN A 272 4.57 2.36 -12.29
CA GLN A 272 5.04 3.71 -11.92
C GLN A 272 6.56 3.84 -12.04
N ILE A 273 7.29 2.74 -11.88
CA ILE A 273 8.75 2.72 -11.72
C ILE A 273 9.47 2.23 -12.99
N PHE A 274 8.85 1.34 -13.75
CA PHE A 274 9.45 0.69 -14.91
C PHE A 274 8.54 0.81 -16.14
N SER A 275 9.17 0.96 -17.31
CA SER A 275 8.51 1.03 -18.62
C SER A 275 8.91 -0.13 -19.52
N GLY A 276 8.04 -0.42 -20.49
CA GLY A 276 8.23 -1.43 -21.54
C GLY A 276 8.53 -0.80 -22.89
N LEU A 277 8.49 -1.60 -23.96
CA LEU A 277 8.66 -1.07 -25.31
C LEU A 277 7.40 -0.32 -25.79
N THR A 278 6.24 -0.74 -25.30
CA THR A 278 4.94 -0.13 -25.60
C THR A 278 4.13 0.07 -24.33
N GLY A 279 3.09 0.89 -24.41
CA GLY A 279 2.15 1.17 -23.34
C GLY A 279 0.71 1.25 -23.86
N PHE A 280 -0.23 1.54 -22.98
CA PHE A 280 -1.59 1.93 -23.36
C PHE A 280 -1.85 3.37 -22.91
N ASP A 281 -2.56 4.14 -23.72
CA ASP A 281 -3.07 5.45 -23.29
C ASP A 281 -4.33 5.33 -22.42
N LYS A 282 -4.82 6.48 -21.96
CA LYS A 282 -6.03 6.60 -21.12
C LYS A 282 -7.32 6.08 -21.77
N ASP A 283 -7.34 5.90 -23.09
CA ASP A 283 -8.49 5.40 -23.86
C ASP A 283 -8.31 3.92 -24.23
N GLY A 284 -7.21 3.29 -23.80
CA GLY A 284 -6.90 1.88 -24.03
C GLY A 284 -6.23 1.59 -25.38
N TYR A 285 -5.81 2.61 -26.13
CA TYR A 285 -5.09 2.38 -27.39
C TYR A 285 -3.61 2.12 -27.14
N LEU A 286 -3.04 1.19 -27.91
CA LEU A 286 -1.64 0.80 -27.84
C LEU A 286 -0.76 1.94 -28.38
N GLN A 287 0.20 2.38 -27.57
CA GLN A 287 1.13 3.46 -27.90
C GLN A 287 2.60 3.00 -27.82
N PRO A 288 3.53 3.65 -28.54
CA PRO A 288 4.96 3.51 -28.31
C PRO A 288 5.34 4.03 -26.91
N ASP A 289 6.25 3.34 -26.22
CA ASP A 289 6.81 3.75 -24.93
C ASP A 289 8.34 3.93 -25.06
N ILE A 290 9.18 2.97 -24.65
CA ILE A 290 10.63 3.03 -24.88
C ILE A 290 10.99 2.83 -26.36
N ALA A 291 10.19 2.05 -27.11
CA ALA A 291 10.32 2.00 -28.56
C ALA A 291 9.75 3.30 -29.16
N ASP A 292 10.47 3.90 -30.09
CA ASP A 292 9.98 5.03 -30.88
C ASP A 292 9.14 4.57 -32.06
N THR A 293 9.65 3.55 -32.77
CA THR A 293 9.00 2.94 -33.94
C THR A 293 9.30 1.45 -34.02
N TRP A 294 8.44 0.71 -34.72
CA TRP A 294 8.72 -0.65 -35.15
C TRP A 294 8.27 -0.86 -36.60
N LEU A 295 9.00 -1.71 -37.33
CA LEU A 295 8.65 -2.19 -38.66
C LEU A 295 8.32 -3.69 -38.57
N ILE A 296 7.32 -4.11 -39.35
CA ILE A 296 6.86 -5.50 -39.41
C ILE A 296 7.14 -6.03 -40.82
N SER A 297 7.72 -7.22 -40.94
CA SER A 297 7.95 -7.89 -42.23
C SER A 297 6.64 -8.34 -42.91
N ASP A 298 6.69 -8.57 -44.22
CA ASP A 298 5.54 -9.03 -45.02
C ASP A 298 4.94 -10.37 -44.54
N ASP A 299 5.75 -11.21 -43.89
CA ASP A 299 5.32 -12.48 -43.28
C ASP A 299 4.81 -12.34 -41.83
N ALA A 300 4.86 -11.12 -41.27
CA ALA A 300 4.51 -10.78 -39.89
C ALA A 300 5.22 -11.61 -38.80
N GLN A 301 6.42 -12.13 -39.09
CA GLN A 301 7.26 -12.85 -38.11
C GLN A 301 8.46 -12.05 -37.62
N THR A 302 8.87 -10.99 -38.33
CA THR A 302 10.08 -10.22 -38.01
C THR A 302 9.71 -8.78 -37.69
N TYR A 303 10.16 -8.30 -36.52
CA TYR A 303 9.82 -7.00 -35.95
C TYR A 303 11.11 -6.23 -35.67
N THR A 304 11.38 -5.17 -36.41
CA THR A 304 12.57 -4.32 -36.20
C THR A 304 12.18 -3.09 -35.38
N PHE A 305 12.70 -2.96 -34.16
CA PHE A 305 12.42 -1.86 -33.24
C PHE A 305 13.54 -0.81 -33.26
N THR A 306 13.15 0.46 -33.10
CA THR A 306 14.06 1.58 -32.81
C THR A 306 13.74 2.13 -31.43
N ILE A 307 14.75 2.29 -30.57
CA ILE A 307 14.64 2.83 -29.20
C ILE A 307 14.65 4.37 -29.28
N LYS A 308 13.92 5.06 -28.40
CA LYS A 308 13.95 6.52 -28.30
C LYS A 308 15.33 7.04 -27.88
N ASP A 309 15.81 8.09 -28.55
CA ASP A 309 17.11 8.73 -28.25
C ASP A 309 17.23 9.26 -26.81
N ASN A 310 16.10 9.61 -26.18
CA ASN A 310 16.00 10.08 -24.80
C ASN A 310 15.62 8.98 -23.77
N ALA A 311 15.48 7.72 -24.18
CA ALA A 311 15.20 6.62 -23.26
C ALA A 311 16.36 6.44 -22.27
N THR A 312 16.07 6.65 -20.98
CA THR A 312 17.04 6.61 -19.89
C THR A 312 16.45 5.89 -18.69
N TYR A 313 17.34 5.25 -17.92
CA TYR A 313 17.04 4.81 -16.56
C TYR A 313 17.06 6.00 -15.61
N HIS A 314 16.42 5.88 -14.44
CA HIS A 314 16.44 6.89 -13.37
C HIS A 314 17.85 7.33 -12.93
N SER A 315 18.88 6.53 -13.23
CA SER A 315 20.30 6.85 -13.03
C SER A 315 20.89 7.81 -14.07
N GLY A 316 20.14 8.19 -15.11
CA GLY A 316 20.61 8.92 -16.29
C GLY A 316 21.35 8.05 -17.32
N ARG A 317 21.53 6.75 -17.06
CA ARG A 317 22.12 5.80 -18.02
C ARG A 317 21.15 5.61 -19.20
N LYS A 318 21.64 5.69 -20.43
CA LYS A 318 20.82 5.40 -21.62
C LYS A 318 20.37 3.94 -21.65
N VAL A 319 19.16 3.71 -22.12
CA VAL A 319 18.64 2.37 -22.46
C VAL A 319 19.25 1.94 -23.79
N THR A 320 19.65 0.67 -23.89
CA THR A 320 20.19 0.08 -25.12
C THR A 320 19.50 -1.24 -25.49
N SER A 321 19.70 -1.70 -26.72
CA SER A 321 19.28 -3.03 -27.19
C SER A 321 19.82 -4.18 -26.32
N ILE A 322 21.03 -4.02 -25.75
CA ILE A 322 21.64 -4.96 -24.81
C ILE A 322 20.85 -5.04 -23.50
N ASP A 323 20.36 -3.91 -22.99
CA ASP A 323 19.54 -3.88 -21.77
C ASP A 323 18.18 -4.58 -21.96
N ILE A 324 17.59 -4.46 -23.15
CA ILE A 324 16.35 -5.14 -23.53
C ILE A 324 16.59 -6.65 -23.58
N GLN A 325 17.65 -7.10 -24.26
CA GLN A 325 18.03 -8.51 -24.30
C GLN A 325 18.24 -9.05 -22.87
N TYR A 326 19.06 -8.37 -22.05
CA TYR A 326 19.33 -8.76 -20.68
C TYR A 326 18.05 -8.89 -19.84
N SER A 327 17.16 -7.89 -19.91
CA SER A 327 15.91 -7.87 -19.13
C SER A 327 15.00 -9.06 -19.48
N TRP A 328 14.86 -9.36 -20.78
CA TRP A 328 14.01 -10.44 -21.28
C TRP A 328 14.60 -11.82 -21.04
N GLU A 329 15.92 -11.98 -21.25
CA GLU A 329 16.63 -13.22 -20.94
C GLU A 329 16.58 -13.55 -19.44
N ARG A 330 16.80 -12.54 -18.59
CA ARG A 330 16.62 -12.66 -17.14
C ARG A 330 15.19 -13.07 -16.77
N ALA A 331 14.18 -12.46 -17.38
CA ALA A 331 12.78 -12.79 -17.13
C ALA A 331 12.45 -14.26 -17.55
N LEU A 332 12.93 -14.70 -18.71
CA LEU A 332 12.76 -16.08 -19.21
C LEU A 332 13.46 -17.14 -18.34
N LYS A 333 14.52 -16.76 -17.61
CA LYS A 333 15.25 -17.61 -16.65
C LYS A 333 14.73 -17.50 -15.20
N SER A 334 13.82 -16.58 -14.90
CA SER A 334 13.24 -16.36 -13.56
C SER A 334 12.44 -17.56 -13.02
N GLN A 335 12.16 -17.58 -11.71
CA GLN A 335 11.27 -18.59 -11.13
C GLN A 335 9.82 -18.50 -11.66
N ASN A 336 9.43 -17.31 -12.13
CA ASN A 336 8.12 -17.00 -12.68
C ASN A 336 8.02 -17.25 -14.20
N LYS A 337 9.04 -17.86 -14.82
CA LYS A 337 9.18 -18.01 -16.28
C LYS A 337 7.95 -18.57 -17.02
N LYS A 338 7.11 -19.37 -16.37
CA LYS A 338 5.83 -19.83 -16.94
C LYS A 338 4.89 -18.67 -17.31
N ASN A 339 4.83 -17.63 -16.47
CA ASN A 339 4.02 -16.44 -16.73
C ASN A 339 4.70 -15.52 -17.74
N VAL A 340 6.03 -15.36 -17.66
CA VAL A 340 6.81 -14.60 -18.65
C VAL A 340 6.64 -15.17 -20.07
N LEU A 341 6.59 -16.49 -20.21
CA LEU A 341 6.33 -17.18 -21.50
C LEU A 341 4.94 -16.90 -22.10
N ASN A 342 3.98 -16.34 -21.36
CA ASN A 342 2.74 -15.85 -21.95
C ASN A 342 2.96 -14.59 -22.80
N TYR A 343 4.00 -13.81 -22.49
CA TYR A 343 4.33 -12.54 -23.15
C TYR A 343 5.49 -12.67 -24.14
N LEU A 344 6.56 -13.37 -23.75
CA LEU A 344 7.78 -13.53 -24.56
C LEU A 344 7.89 -14.89 -25.27
N GLY A 345 7.01 -15.86 -24.97
CA GLY A 345 7.11 -17.24 -25.49
C GLY A 345 6.71 -17.45 -26.95
N ASP A 346 6.40 -16.38 -27.69
CA ASP A 346 6.21 -16.40 -29.15
C ASP A 346 7.50 -16.06 -29.91
N ILE A 347 8.51 -15.52 -29.22
CA ILE A 347 9.85 -15.26 -29.77
C ILE A 347 10.56 -16.59 -30.05
N LEU A 348 11.23 -16.68 -31.19
CA LEU A 348 11.99 -17.86 -31.60
C LEU A 348 13.04 -18.24 -30.54
N GLY A 349 13.08 -19.51 -30.14
CA GLY A 349 13.99 -20.01 -29.10
C GLY A 349 13.64 -19.61 -27.67
N ALA A 350 12.59 -18.81 -27.40
CA ALA A 350 12.31 -18.34 -26.04
C ALA A 350 11.90 -19.47 -25.07
N ARG A 351 11.29 -20.54 -25.57
CA ARG A 351 10.85 -21.68 -24.76
C ARG A 351 12.04 -22.56 -24.40
N GLU A 352 12.89 -22.81 -25.38
CA GLU A 352 14.14 -23.57 -25.32
C GLU A 352 15.18 -22.86 -24.43
N PHE A 353 15.27 -21.53 -24.53
CA PHE A 353 16.10 -20.71 -23.65
C PHE A 353 15.57 -20.70 -22.21
N SER A 354 14.25 -20.65 -22.04
CA SER A 354 13.60 -20.70 -20.72
C SER A 354 13.72 -22.08 -20.05
N SER A 355 13.72 -23.20 -20.80
CA SER A 355 14.02 -24.53 -20.26
C SER A 355 15.51 -24.72 -19.95
N GLY A 356 16.40 -24.04 -20.68
CA GLY A 356 17.85 -24.21 -20.60
C GLY A 356 18.42 -25.18 -21.64
N ASP A 357 17.66 -25.45 -22.71
CA ASP A 357 18.09 -26.29 -23.84
C ASP A 357 19.01 -25.53 -24.81
N ILE A 358 18.98 -24.18 -24.79
CA ILE A 358 19.90 -23.30 -25.53
C ILE A 358 20.41 -22.14 -24.64
N ASP A 359 21.62 -21.66 -24.93
CA ASP A 359 22.30 -20.65 -24.11
C ASP A 359 21.95 -19.19 -24.45
N ASN A 360 21.40 -18.91 -25.64
CA ASN A 360 21.11 -17.57 -26.17
C ASN A 360 19.68 -17.50 -26.73
N LEU A 361 19.03 -16.34 -26.68
CA LEU A 361 17.69 -16.14 -27.25
C LEU A 361 17.75 -15.96 -28.78
N GLU A 362 17.62 -17.05 -29.54
CA GLU A 362 17.76 -17.06 -31.03
C GLU A 362 16.90 -16.01 -31.77
N GLY A 363 15.71 -15.72 -31.25
CA GLY A 363 14.79 -14.74 -31.81
C GLY A 363 15.10 -13.28 -31.46
N PHE A 364 16.22 -12.99 -30.79
CA PHE A 364 16.67 -11.63 -30.48
C PHE A 364 17.98 -11.32 -31.20
N ASN A 365 17.98 -10.35 -32.11
CA ASN A 365 19.15 -9.95 -32.87
C ASN A 365 19.43 -8.45 -32.71
N ILE A 366 20.57 -8.11 -32.13
CA ILE A 366 21.04 -6.72 -31.98
C ILE A 366 21.60 -6.24 -33.33
N ILE A 367 21.13 -5.07 -33.79
CA ILE A 367 21.66 -4.39 -34.98
C ILE A 367 22.68 -3.33 -34.54
N ASP A 368 22.31 -2.52 -33.55
CA ASP A 368 23.15 -1.51 -32.88
C ASP A 368 22.56 -1.15 -31.50
N ASP A 369 23.17 -0.21 -30.77
CA ASP A 369 22.75 0.19 -29.43
C ASP A 369 21.29 0.68 -29.35
N SER A 370 20.75 1.30 -30.43
CA SER A 370 19.39 1.84 -30.48
C SER A 370 18.43 0.99 -31.31
N LYS A 371 18.91 -0.11 -31.94
CA LYS A 371 18.12 -0.88 -32.90
C LYS A 371 18.33 -2.39 -32.78
N PHE A 372 17.23 -3.12 -32.80
CA PHE A 372 17.23 -4.59 -32.73
C PHE A 372 16.06 -5.19 -33.49
N GLU A 373 16.14 -6.49 -33.72
CA GLU A 373 15.16 -7.29 -34.43
C GLU A 373 14.67 -8.43 -33.54
N ILE A 374 13.35 -8.61 -33.49
CA ILE A 374 12.70 -9.74 -32.86
C ILE A 374 12.09 -10.63 -33.92
N LYS A 375 12.41 -11.93 -33.88
CA LYS A 375 11.84 -12.95 -34.75
C LYS A 375 10.92 -13.88 -33.95
N LEU A 376 9.71 -14.06 -34.44
CA LEU A 376 8.69 -14.93 -33.86
C LEU A 376 8.70 -16.34 -34.47
N VAL A 377 8.12 -17.30 -33.75
CA VAL A 377 7.89 -18.68 -34.24
C VAL A 377 6.78 -18.72 -35.30
N SER A 378 5.82 -17.81 -35.22
CA SER A 378 4.70 -17.70 -36.17
C SER A 378 4.07 -16.29 -36.13
N PRO A 379 3.27 -15.90 -37.14
CA PRO A 379 2.64 -14.58 -37.20
C PRO A 379 1.72 -14.36 -36.00
N THR A 380 2.03 -13.35 -35.18
CA THR A 380 1.32 -13.09 -33.91
C THR A 380 0.87 -11.63 -33.87
N PRO A 381 -0.33 -11.30 -34.40
CA PRO A 381 -0.77 -9.91 -34.62
C PRO A 381 -0.80 -9.05 -33.35
N TYR A 382 -1.04 -9.67 -32.18
CA TYR A 382 -1.08 -9.03 -30.87
C TYR A 382 0.27 -9.02 -30.13
N PHE A 383 1.38 -9.39 -30.78
CA PHE A 383 2.71 -9.44 -30.14
C PHE A 383 3.11 -8.10 -29.53
N ILE A 384 2.92 -6.97 -30.26
CA ILE A 384 3.26 -5.64 -29.74
C ILE A 384 2.47 -5.29 -28.46
N SER A 385 1.23 -5.75 -28.34
CA SER A 385 0.41 -5.56 -27.13
C SER A 385 0.87 -6.39 -25.94
N LYS A 386 1.69 -7.44 -26.15
CA LYS A 386 2.32 -8.19 -25.05
C LYS A 386 3.50 -7.42 -24.43
N LEU A 387 4.09 -6.47 -25.17
CA LEU A 387 5.27 -5.68 -24.78
C LEU A 387 4.95 -4.46 -23.89
N SER A 388 3.67 -4.27 -23.55
CA SER A 388 3.19 -3.33 -22.53
C SER A 388 2.91 -3.99 -21.18
N HIS A 389 3.16 -5.29 -21.05
CA HIS A 389 3.03 -6.02 -19.79
C HIS A 389 4.34 -6.00 -18.98
N SER A 390 4.24 -5.92 -17.65
CA SER A 390 5.37 -5.78 -16.73
C SER A 390 6.47 -6.82 -16.90
N HIS A 391 6.14 -8.08 -17.20
CA HIS A 391 7.14 -9.13 -17.49
C HIS A 391 8.10 -8.83 -18.65
N THR A 392 7.83 -7.79 -19.44
CA THR A 392 8.66 -7.33 -20.56
C THR A 392 9.39 -6.00 -20.27
N PHE A 393 9.18 -5.41 -19.10
CA PHE A 393 9.75 -4.11 -18.72
C PHE A 393 11.25 -4.21 -18.40
N LEU A 394 11.94 -3.08 -18.57
CA LEU A 394 13.39 -3.03 -18.51
C LEU A 394 13.90 -2.83 -17.08
N VAL A 395 14.96 -3.55 -16.72
CA VAL A 395 15.64 -3.46 -15.42
C VAL A 395 17.08 -3.01 -15.62
N ASP A 396 17.65 -2.28 -14.66
CA ASP A 396 19.04 -1.81 -14.76
C ASP A 396 20.02 -2.97 -14.53
N SER A 397 20.69 -3.39 -15.60
CA SER A 397 21.64 -4.50 -15.60
C SER A 397 22.81 -4.27 -14.64
N GLU A 398 23.35 -3.05 -14.59
CA GLU A 398 24.42 -2.68 -13.66
C GLU A 398 24.00 -2.80 -12.19
N GLN A 399 22.81 -2.34 -11.82
CA GLN A 399 22.28 -2.47 -10.46
C GLN A 399 22.16 -3.95 -10.07
N LEU A 400 21.54 -4.77 -10.93
CA LEU A 400 21.32 -6.18 -10.64
C LEU A 400 22.64 -6.96 -10.45
N ILE A 401 23.66 -6.66 -11.26
CA ILE A 401 25.00 -7.23 -11.11
C ILE A 401 25.63 -6.87 -9.75
N ARG A 402 25.42 -5.64 -9.25
CA ARG A 402 25.96 -5.19 -7.94
C ARG A 402 25.32 -5.90 -6.75
N TYR A 403 24.02 -6.21 -6.81
CA TYR A 403 23.32 -6.88 -5.71
C TYR A 403 23.50 -8.41 -5.71
N SER A 404 23.87 -9.00 -6.86
CA SER A 404 23.75 -10.42 -7.23
C SER A 404 22.30 -10.84 -7.50
N GLU A 405 22.09 -11.65 -8.55
CA GLU A 405 20.76 -11.86 -9.15
C GLU A 405 19.70 -12.47 -8.22
N ASN A 406 20.12 -13.18 -7.17
CA ASN A 406 19.23 -13.80 -6.18
C ASN A 406 18.96 -12.91 -4.95
N ASN A 407 19.63 -11.77 -4.83
CA ASN A 407 19.47 -10.84 -3.70
C ASN A 407 18.46 -9.76 -4.05
N ARG A 408 17.24 -9.89 -3.55
CA ARG A 408 16.13 -8.97 -3.83
C ARG A 408 16.24 -7.60 -3.13
N ALA A 409 17.33 -7.31 -2.41
CA ALA A 409 17.53 -6.03 -1.73
C ALA A 409 17.60 -4.79 -2.67
N TRP A 410 17.80 -4.98 -3.98
CA TRP A 410 17.71 -3.89 -4.96
C TRP A 410 16.29 -3.33 -5.09
N GLU A 411 15.24 -4.14 -4.82
CA GLU A 411 13.83 -3.71 -4.86
C GLU A 411 13.47 -2.66 -3.80
N ALA A 412 14.36 -2.39 -2.83
CA ALA A 412 14.17 -1.29 -1.87
C ALA A 412 14.42 0.10 -2.50
N LYS A 413 15.30 0.19 -3.51
CA LYS A 413 15.55 1.41 -4.31
C LYS A 413 15.84 1.02 -5.78
N PRO A 414 14.84 0.50 -6.51
CA PRO A 414 15.01 0.06 -7.89
C PRO A 414 15.37 1.23 -8.81
N ILE A 415 16.25 0.97 -9.77
CA ILE A 415 16.52 1.86 -10.91
C ILE A 415 15.70 1.33 -12.08
N GLY A 416 14.63 2.05 -12.42
CA GLY A 416 13.74 1.73 -13.53
C GLY A 416 13.83 2.76 -14.66
N THR A 417 12.87 2.66 -15.58
CA THR A 417 12.71 3.51 -16.78
C THR A 417 11.35 4.23 -16.82
N GLY A 418 10.52 4.04 -15.79
CA GLY A 418 9.16 4.58 -15.73
C GLY A 418 9.07 6.02 -15.21
N PRO A 419 7.84 6.57 -15.11
CA PRO A 419 7.61 7.98 -14.81
C PRO A 419 8.05 8.46 -13.42
N PHE A 420 8.14 7.57 -12.43
CA PHE A 420 8.50 7.91 -11.05
C PHE A 420 9.67 7.08 -10.52
N VAL A 421 10.52 7.72 -9.72
CA VAL A 421 11.66 7.10 -9.03
C VAL A 421 11.24 6.70 -7.61
N MET A 422 11.75 5.57 -7.10
CA MET A 422 11.54 5.18 -5.71
C MET A 422 12.20 6.17 -4.74
N GLY A 423 11.40 6.79 -3.89
CA GLY A 423 11.83 7.54 -2.72
C GLY A 423 12.11 6.58 -1.57
N ASP A 424 11.12 6.41 -0.70
CA ASP A 424 11.18 5.52 0.47
C ASP A 424 9.99 4.55 0.49
N TRP A 425 10.22 3.34 1.01
CA TRP A 425 9.23 2.28 1.10
C TRP A 425 9.30 1.60 2.46
N LEU A 426 8.17 1.65 3.18
CA LEU A 426 7.89 0.91 4.41
C LEU A 426 6.86 -0.19 4.06
N PRO A 427 7.27 -1.45 3.87
CA PRO A 427 6.38 -2.54 3.47
C PRO A 427 5.15 -2.69 4.37
N GLY A 428 3.96 -2.75 3.78
CA GLY A 428 2.69 -2.83 4.51
C GLY A 428 2.27 -1.56 5.27
N VAL A 429 2.97 -0.43 5.08
CA VAL A 429 2.63 0.86 5.68
C VAL A 429 2.49 1.96 4.62
N ILE A 430 3.55 2.26 3.86
CA ILE A 430 3.57 3.38 2.92
C ILE A 430 4.70 3.24 1.89
N MET A 431 4.49 3.74 0.67
CA MET A 431 5.49 3.87 -0.39
C MET A 431 5.42 5.28 -0.98
N TYR A 432 6.56 5.93 -1.16
CA TYR A 432 6.68 7.26 -1.77
C TYR A 432 7.55 7.19 -3.03
N LEU A 433 7.02 7.74 -4.12
CA LEU A 433 7.69 7.90 -5.40
C LEU A 433 7.67 9.39 -5.80
N TYR A 434 8.72 9.86 -6.45
CA TYR A 434 8.84 11.23 -6.96
C TYR A 434 9.06 11.24 -8.48
N PRO A 435 8.62 12.26 -9.22
CA PRO A 435 8.66 12.25 -10.69
C PRO A 435 10.09 12.21 -11.20
N TYR A 436 10.35 11.38 -12.22
CA TYR A 436 11.61 11.38 -12.94
C TYR A 436 11.62 12.55 -13.94
N PRO A 437 12.50 13.58 -13.79
CA PRO A 437 12.41 14.79 -14.61
C PRO A 437 12.69 14.57 -16.09
N ASP A 438 13.56 13.60 -16.40
CA ASP A 438 14.01 13.26 -17.76
C ASP A 438 13.25 12.06 -18.37
N TYR A 439 12.08 11.71 -17.82
CA TYR A 439 11.25 10.62 -18.34
C TYR A 439 10.96 10.80 -19.83
N HIS A 440 11.11 9.73 -20.62
CA HIS A 440 11.23 9.83 -22.08
C HIS A 440 9.94 10.17 -22.83
N LEU A 441 8.79 10.19 -22.13
CA LEU A 441 7.51 10.70 -22.63
C LEU A 441 7.25 12.11 -22.06
N ASN A 442 6.07 12.36 -21.48
CA ASN A 442 5.76 13.60 -20.78
C ASN A 442 6.15 13.46 -19.29
N LYS A 443 6.93 14.41 -18.74
CA LYS A 443 7.18 14.49 -17.30
C LYS A 443 5.83 14.43 -16.54
N PRO A 444 5.68 13.66 -15.45
CA PRO A 444 4.49 13.71 -14.62
C PRO A 444 4.22 15.14 -14.11
N GLU A 445 2.94 15.54 -14.14
CA GLU A 445 2.46 16.82 -13.59
C GLU A 445 2.30 16.78 -12.06
N ILE A 446 2.40 15.59 -11.46
CA ILE A 446 2.29 15.35 -10.02
C ILE A 446 3.70 15.36 -9.43
N ASP A 447 3.94 16.23 -8.45
CA ASP A 447 5.26 16.39 -7.83
C ASP A 447 5.59 15.30 -6.78
N SER A 448 4.59 14.54 -6.29
CA SER A 448 4.79 13.39 -5.40
C SER A 448 3.66 12.37 -5.49
N LEU A 449 3.99 11.09 -5.58
CA LEU A 449 3.03 9.97 -5.61
C LEU A 449 3.24 9.08 -4.38
N ILE A 450 2.20 8.96 -3.56
CA ILE A 450 2.27 8.26 -2.27
C ILE A 450 1.21 7.15 -2.24
N PHE A 451 1.61 5.91 -1.95
CA PHE A 451 0.69 4.81 -1.70
C PHE A 451 0.62 4.50 -0.20
N ARG A 452 -0.56 4.60 0.42
CA ARG A 452 -0.82 4.05 1.75
C ARG A 452 -1.06 2.55 1.62
N LEU A 453 -0.30 1.76 2.37
CA LEU A 453 -0.23 0.29 2.26
C LEU A 453 -0.72 -0.45 3.52
N TYR A 454 -1.26 0.25 4.52
CA TYR A 454 -1.93 -0.40 5.65
C TYR A 454 -3.40 -0.71 5.30
N GLY A 455 -3.99 -1.70 5.99
CA GLY A 455 -5.38 -2.08 5.79
C GLY A 455 -6.38 -1.13 6.47
N GLY A 456 -7.62 -1.13 5.99
CA GLY A 456 -8.76 -0.38 6.51
C GLY A 456 -9.91 -0.46 5.51
N LYS A 457 -10.89 0.45 5.57
CA LYS A 457 -11.90 0.61 4.51
C LYS A 457 -11.49 1.77 3.57
N PRO A 458 -11.07 1.52 2.32
CA PRO A 458 -10.68 2.57 1.37
C PRO A 458 -11.69 3.72 1.24
N ALA A 459 -12.99 3.40 1.21
CA ALA A 459 -14.06 4.40 1.16
C ALA A 459 -14.07 5.36 2.37
N LEU A 460 -13.64 4.90 3.56
CA LEU A 460 -13.53 5.75 4.75
C LEU A 460 -12.25 6.59 4.71
N MET A 461 -11.10 6.03 4.33
CA MET A 461 -9.85 6.79 4.14
C MET A 461 -10.03 7.94 3.15
N TYR A 462 -10.86 7.74 2.11
CA TYR A 462 -11.21 8.80 1.16
C TYR A 462 -12.07 9.89 1.82
N GLN A 463 -13.12 9.51 2.56
CA GLN A 463 -13.98 10.44 3.30
C GLN A 463 -13.23 11.21 4.40
N SER A 464 -12.18 10.61 4.97
CA SER A 464 -11.35 11.17 6.03
C SER A 464 -10.29 12.15 5.49
N GLY A 465 -10.06 12.16 4.17
CA GLY A 465 -9.00 12.93 3.50
C GLY A 465 -7.60 12.30 3.62
N GLU A 466 -7.47 11.04 4.01
CA GLU A 466 -6.18 10.33 4.01
C GLU A 466 -5.69 9.98 2.60
N ILE A 467 -6.60 9.81 1.63
CA ILE A 467 -6.31 9.47 0.24
C ILE A 467 -7.19 10.29 -0.72
N ASP A 468 -6.66 10.57 -1.90
CA ASP A 468 -7.32 11.34 -2.96
C ASP A 468 -8.10 10.44 -3.93
N ALA A 469 -7.67 9.17 -4.07
CA ALA A 469 -8.37 8.18 -4.88
C ALA A 469 -8.05 6.74 -4.44
N THR A 470 -8.98 5.83 -4.77
CA THR A 470 -8.86 4.38 -4.58
C THR A 470 -9.74 3.66 -5.58
N THR A 471 -9.47 2.37 -5.81
CA THR A 471 -10.41 1.46 -6.47
C THR A 471 -11.33 0.86 -5.41
N LEU A 472 -12.62 0.71 -5.71
CA LEU A 472 -13.59 0.06 -4.83
C LEU A 472 -14.00 -1.29 -5.41
N PHE A 473 -14.13 -2.29 -4.54
CA PHE A 473 -14.66 -3.61 -4.90
C PHE A 473 -16.20 -3.65 -4.76
N SER A 474 -16.82 -4.69 -5.32
CA SER A 474 -18.28 -4.75 -5.48
C SER A 474 -19.05 -4.66 -4.16
N ASP A 475 -18.52 -5.26 -3.09
CA ASP A 475 -19.06 -5.20 -1.73
C ASP A 475 -18.97 -3.78 -1.13
N GLU A 476 -17.88 -3.05 -1.38
CA GLU A 476 -17.75 -1.65 -0.97
C GLU A 476 -18.72 -0.73 -1.74
N VAL A 477 -18.91 -0.98 -3.03
CA VAL A 477 -19.87 -0.25 -3.85
C VAL A 477 -21.31 -0.52 -3.39
N ILE A 478 -21.62 -1.76 -2.99
CA ILE A 478 -22.91 -2.16 -2.39
C ILE A 478 -23.11 -1.49 -1.02
N ASP A 479 -22.09 -1.48 -0.14
CA ASP A 479 -22.11 -0.77 1.14
C ASP A 479 -22.39 0.75 0.93
N ILE A 480 -21.87 1.34 -0.17
CA ILE A 480 -22.08 2.75 -0.54
C ILE A 480 -23.49 2.99 -1.10
N TYR A 481 -24.05 2.08 -1.91
CA TYR A 481 -25.44 2.25 -2.39
C TYR A 481 -26.46 2.05 -1.26
N ASN A 482 -26.19 1.18 -0.30
CA ASN A 482 -27.01 0.96 0.89
C ASN A 482 -26.66 1.92 2.06
N SER A 483 -25.95 3.02 1.80
CA SER A 483 -25.26 3.85 2.82
C SER A 483 -26.14 4.65 3.79
N ASP A 484 -27.47 4.60 3.64
CA ASP A 484 -28.42 4.94 4.73
C ASP A 484 -28.10 4.15 6.01
N LEU A 485 -27.48 2.96 5.90
CA LEU A 485 -27.24 2.04 7.02
C LEU A 485 -25.79 1.98 7.56
N ILE A 486 -24.77 2.38 6.77
CA ILE A 486 -23.36 2.09 7.12
C ILE A 486 -22.51 3.36 7.27
N PHE A 487 -22.71 4.36 6.41
CA PHE A 487 -21.89 5.57 6.42
C PHE A 487 -22.59 6.80 7.01
N GLY A 488 -23.75 6.63 7.66
CA GLY A 488 -24.51 7.74 8.26
C GLY A 488 -25.02 8.76 7.23
N GLY A 489 -25.34 8.31 6.00
CA GLY A 489 -25.69 9.17 4.87
C GLY A 489 -24.48 9.88 4.25
N SER A 490 -23.29 9.26 4.30
CA SER A 490 -22.04 9.90 3.85
C SER A 490 -22.07 10.33 2.39
N PRO A 491 -21.66 11.58 2.10
CA PRO A 491 -21.53 12.08 0.75
C PRO A 491 -20.17 11.67 0.15
N VAL A 492 -19.97 10.37 -0.10
CA VAL A 492 -19.35 9.99 -1.39
C VAL A 492 -20.38 10.38 -2.43
N LYS A 493 -20.42 11.67 -2.75
CA LYS A 493 -21.36 12.23 -3.71
C LYS A 493 -21.18 11.44 -5.00
N GLU A 494 -22.27 10.95 -5.59
CA GLU A 494 -22.18 10.06 -6.77
C GLU A 494 -21.31 10.66 -7.90
N GLN A 495 -21.26 12.00 -7.98
CA GLN A 495 -20.37 12.78 -8.86
C GLN A 495 -18.86 12.48 -8.72
N ASN A 496 -18.40 11.92 -7.59
CA ASN A 496 -17.00 11.54 -7.32
C ASN A 496 -16.75 10.04 -7.64
N LEU A 497 -17.81 9.24 -7.84
CA LEU A 497 -17.72 7.82 -8.14
C LEU A 497 -17.61 7.59 -9.65
N ILE A 498 -16.41 7.36 -10.15
CA ILE A 498 -16.17 7.04 -11.56
C ILE A 498 -16.47 5.56 -11.80
N LYS A 499 -17.56 5.28 -12.51
CA LYS A 499 -17.96 3.92 -12.90
C LYS A 499 -17.45 3.65 -14.33
N SER A 500 -16.67 2.59 -14.50
CA SER A 500 -16.28 2.05 -15.80
C SER A 500 -16.39 0.53 -15.78
N THR A 501 -16.61 -0.08 -16.94
CA THR A 501 -16.54 -1.53 -17.08
C THR A 501 -15.07 -1.93 -17.25
N GLU A 502 -14.62 -2.89 -16.46
CA GLU A 502 -13.27 -3.43 -16.54
C GLU A 502 -13.09 -4.32 -17.79
N MET A 503 -11.87 -4.41 -18.33
CA MET A 503 -11.51 -5.41 -19.35
C MET A 503 -11.28 -6.81 -18.73
N SER A 504 -12.17 -7.19 -17.81
CA SER A 504 -12.13 -8.44 -17.03
C SER A 504 -13.50 -9.12 -17.05
N THR A 505 -13.50 -10.45 -17.10
CA THR A 505 -14.72 -11.28 -17.06
C THR A 505 -14.62 -12.24 -15.88
N TYR A 506 -15.60 -12.21 -14.97
CA TYR A 506 -15.75 -13.22 -13.92
C TYR A 506 -16.49 -14.44 -14.48
N TYR A 507 -15.93 -15.63 -14.34
CA TYR A 507 -16.50 -16.87 -14.85
C TYR A 507 -16.18 -18.09 -13.96
N ILE A 508 -16.99 -19.14 -14.09
CA ILE A 508 -16.73 -20.44 -13.44
C ILE A 508 -15.91 -21.31 -14.41
N GLY A 509 -14.66 -21.58 -14.06
CA GLY A 509 -13.78 -22.46 -14.84
C GLY A 509 -13.99 -23.94 -14.48
N PHE A 510 -14.41 -24.75 -15.44
CA PHE A 510 -14.51 -26.20 -15.29
C PHE A 510 -13.18 -26.89 -15.64
N ASN A 511 -12.68 -27.78 -14.77
CA ASN A 511 -11.57 -28.66 -15.12
C ASN A 511 -12.06 -29.79 -16.04
N THR A 512 -11.91 -29.61 -17.34
CA THR A 512 -12.38 -30.54 -18.39
C THR A 512 -11.65 -31.88 -18.45
N GLN A 513 -10.72 -32.14 -17.53
CA GLN A 513 -10.03 -33.43 -17.38
C GLN A 513 -10.45 -34.19 -16.12
N SER A 514 -11.35 -33.61 -15.30
CA SER A 514 -11.79 -34.18 -14.02
C SER A 514 -13.26 -34.55 -14.06
N ILE A 515 -13.58 -35.77 -13.62
CA ILE A 515 -14.95 -36.25 -13.43
C ILE A 515 -15.70 -35.32 -12.45
N PRO A 516 -16.96 -34.91 -12.73
CA PRO A 516 -17.79 -35.21 -13.91
C PRO A 516 -17.72 -34.13 -15.02
N PHE A 517 -16.82 -33.15 -14.88
CA PHE A 517 -16.68 -32.00 -15.78
C PHE A 517 -15.93 -32.29 -17.08
N ASP A 518 -15.42 -33.50 -17.27
CA ASP A 518 -14.95 -34.02 -18.55
C ASP A 518 -16.10 -34.14 -19.58
N ASP A 519 -17.30 -34.50 -19.11
CA ASP A 519 -18.51 -34.51 -19.94
C ASP A 519 -19.02 -33.09 -20.26
N ILE A 520 -19.20 -32.81 -21.56
CA ILE A 520 -19.73 -31.52 -22.03
C ILE A 520 -21.17 -31.27 -21.58
N ASN A 521 -21.98 -32.33 -21.47
CA ASN A 521 -23.38 -32.22 -21.07
C ASN A 521 -23.51 -31.79 -19.61
N VAL A 522 -22.59 -32.22 -18.73
CA VAL A 522 -22.51 -31.70 -17.35
C VAL A 522 -22.18 -30.21 -17.37
N ARG A 523 -21.16 -29.78 -18.12
CA ARG A 523 -20.78 -28.35 -18.19
C ARG A 523 -21.91 -27.46 -18.70
N LYS A 524 -22.65 -27.90 -19.74
CA LYS A 524 -23.83 -27.19 -20.25
C LYS A 524 -24.96 -27.12 -19.22
N ALA A 525 -25.24 -28.22 -18.52
CA ALA A 525 -26.25 -28.23 -17.46
C ALA A 525 -25.90 -27.27 -16.30
N PHE A 526 -24.63 -27.20 -15.90
CA PHE A 526 -24.17 -26.21 -14.90
C PHE A 526 -24.31 -24.76 -15.42
N ALA A 527 -24.02 -24.50 -16.69
CA ALA A 527 -24.22 -23.18 -17.29
C ALA A 527 -25.70 -22.76 -17.29
N GLN A 528 -26.59 -23.59 -17.86
CA GLN A 528 -28.02 -23.24 -17.96
C GLN A 528 -28.80 -23.32 -16.63
N SER A 529 -28.27 -24.00 -15.61
CA SER A 529 -28.85 -23.95 -14.25
C SER A 529 -28.41 -22.72 -13.45
N SER A 530 -27.46 -21.92 -13.96
CA SER A 530 -26.95 -20.73 -13.29
C SER A 530 -27.65 -19.46 -13.78
N ASN A 531 -28.52 -18.85 -12.96
CA ASN A 531 -29.19 -17.60 -13.32
C ASN A 531 -28.27 -16.39 -13.10
N VAL A 532 -27.42 -16.11 -14.09
CA VAL A 532 -26.45 -15.00 -14.06
C VAL A 532 -27.13 -13.66 -13.78
N GLU A 533 -28.27 -13.37 -14.41
CA GLU A 533 -29.02 -12.13 -14.20
C GLU A 533 -29.50 -11.98 -12.75
N THR A 534 -30.02 -13.05 -12.15
CA THR A 534 -30.43 -13.05 -10.73
C THR A 534 -29.24 -12.89 -9.79
N ILE A 535 -28.09 -13.50 -10.11
CA ILE A 535 -26.85 -13.33 -9.33
C ILE A 535 -26.38 -11.87 -9.41
N VAL A 536 -26.29 -11.30 -10.60
CA VAL A 536 -25.87 -9.91 -10.81
C VAL A 536 -26.83 -8.92 -10.16
N ASN A 537 -28.14 -9.09 -10.32
CA ASN A 537 -29.13 -8.15 -9.79
C ASN A 537 -29.35 -8.27 -8.28
N ASN A 538 -29.31 -9.49 -7.70
CA ASN A 538 -29.69 -9.69 -6.30
C ASN A 538 -28.51 -9.90 -5.35
N TYR A 539 -27.37 -10.42 -5.82
CA TYR A 539 -26.17 -10.60 -4.98
C TYR A 539 -25.17 -9.47 -5.18
N PHE A 540 -25.03 -8.97 -6.42
CA PHE A 540 -24.14 -7.84 -6.74
C PHE A 540 -24.88 -6.51 -6.92
N GLU A 541 -26.19 -6.44 -6.62
CA GLU A 541 -27.02 -5.22 -6.72
C GLU A 541 -26.84 -4.42 -8.03
N SER A 542 -26.67 -5.14 -9.14
CA SER A 542 -26.44 -4.56 -10.48
C SER A 542 -25.15 -3.73 -10.63
N VAL A 543 -24.15 -3.92 -9.76
CA VAL A 543 -22.80 -3.33 -9.90
C VAL A 543 -22.08 -3.87 -11.15
N HIS A 544 -22.31 -5.14 -11.50
CA HIS A 544 -21.71 -5.78 -12.68
C HIS A 544 -22.67 -5.80 -13.88
N GLN A 545 -22.10 -6.03 -15.07
CA GLN A 545 -22.85 -6.32 -16.29
C GLN A 545 -22.90 -7.83 -16.52
N ASN A 546 -23.99 -8.33 -17.10
CA ASN A 546 -24.12 -9.74 -17.46
C ASN A 546 -23.09 -10.11 -18.55
N ALA A 547 -22.22 -11.07 -18.25
CA ALA A 547 -21.30 -11.65 -19.23
C ALA A 547 -21.97 -12.85 -19.95
N TYR A 548 -21.98 -12.81 -21.28
CA TYR A 548 -22.47 -13.91 -22.14
C TYR A 548 -21.35 -14.55 -22.99
N GLY A 549 -20.10 -14.21 -22.69
CA GLY A 549 -18.89 -14.68 -23.36
C GLY A 549 -17.65 -14.26 -22.57
N LEU A 550 -16.47 -14.76 -22.96
CA LEU A 550 -15.23 -14.48 -22.23
C LEU A 550 -14.67 -13.08 -22.50
N ILE A 551 -14.89 -12.54 -23.70
CA ILE A 551 -14.44 -11.20 -24.09
C ILE A 551 -15.42 -10.15 -23.55
N PRO A 552 -14.99 -9.19 -22.71
CA PRO A 552 -15.84 -8.13 -22.18
C PRO A 552 -16.07 -7.01 -23.20
N PRO A 553 -17.11 -6.16 -23.04
CA PRO A 553 -17.53 -5.18 -24.05
C PRO A 553 -16.51 -4.12 -24.48
N GLN A 554 -15.48 -3.89 -23.66
CA GLN A 554 -14.45 -2.87 -23.85
C GLN A 554 -13.24 -3.37 -24.65
N MET A 555 -13.12 -4.69 -24.82
CA MET A 555 -12.03 -5.26 -25.61
C MET A 555 -12.35 -5.27 -27.11
N PRO A 556 -11.34 -5.12 -27.99
CA PRO A 556 -11.47 -5.44 -29.40
C PRO A 556 -12.05 -6.84 -29.63
N ASP A 557 -12.73 -7.02 -30.76
CA ASP A 557 -13.41 -8.26 -31.16
C ASP A 557 -14.54 -8.73 -30.22
N PHE A 558 -15.00 -7.89 -29.28
CA PHE A 558 -16.28 -8.13 -28.59
C PHE A 558 -17.44 -8.25 -29.59
N ASN A 559 -18.22 -9.31 -29.44
CA ASN A 559 -19.39 -9.58 -30.28
C ASN A 559 -20.63 -9.83 -29.42
N SER A 560 -21.54 -8.87 -29.38
CA SER A 560 -22.83 -8.97 -28.68
C SER A 560 -23.80 -9.99 -29.30
N ASN A 561 -23.49 -10.52 -30.49
CA ASN A 561 -24.35 -11.43 -31.26
C ASN A 561 -23.79 -12.87 -31.28
N LEU A 562 -22.97 -13.25 -30.30
CA LEU A 562 -22.57 -14.64 -30.10
C LEU A 562 -23.80 -15.50 -29.79
N ASP A 563 -23.86 -16.70 -30.37
CA ASP A 563 -24.85 -17.72 -29.97
C ASP A 563 -24.54 -18.15 -28.54
N ASN A 564 -25.39 -17.69 -27.61
CA ASN A 564 -25.25 -17.90 -26.18
C ASN A 564 -26.33 -18.82 -25.60
N ASN A 565 -27.09 -19.55 -26.43
CA ASN A 565 -28.22 -20.37 -25.97
C ASN A 565 -27.84 -21.41 -24.89
N ASP A 566 -26.64 -21.98 -24.98
CA ASP A 566 -26.09 -22.90 -23.96
C ASP A 566 -25.68 -22.23 -22.63
N TYR A 567 -25.76 -20.90 -22.54
CA TYR A 567 -25.41 -20.08 -21.38
C TYR A 567 -26.57 -19.23 -20.86
N ILE A 568 -27.74 -19.29 -21.52
CA ILE A 568 -28.98 -18.69 -21.00
C ILE A 568 -29.56 -19.61 -19.92
N TYR A 569 -30.10 -19.01 -18.86
CA TYR A 569 -30.74 -19.75 -17.78
C TYR A 569 -32.00 -20.49 -18.27
N ASP A 570 -31.91 -21.82 -18.29
CA ASP A 570 -33.00 -22.74 -18.63
C ASP A 570 -32.82 -24.05 -17.82
N PRO A 571 -33.52 -24.18 -16.67
CA PRO A 571 -33.49 -25.39 -15.86
C PRO A 571 -34.02 -26.66 -16.56
N GLU A 572 -34.91 -26.54 -17.55
CA GLU A 572 -35.44 -27.71 -18.27
C GLU A 572 -34.40 -28.23 -19.26
N SER A 573 -33.78 -27.34 -20.03
CA SER A 573 -32.64 -27.70 -20.89
C SER A 573 -31.43 -28.18 -20.08
N ALA A 574 -31.19 -27.60 -18.89
CA ALA A 574 -30.15 -28.07 -17.98
C ALA A 574 -30.41 -29.52 -17.52
N LEU A 575 -31.64 -29.86 -17.11
CA LEU A 575 -32.01 -31.24 -16.76
C LEU A 575 -31.92 -32.19 -17.96
N ASN A 576 -32.28 -31.73 -19.15
CA ASN A 576 -32.12 -32.51 -20.39
C ASN A 576 -30.64 -32.74 -20.75
N TYR A 577 -29.77 -31.76 -20.58
CA TYR A 577 -28.34 -31.99 -20.71
C TYR A 577 -27.83 -32.98 -19.66
N LEU A 578 -28.25 -32.82 -18.39
CA LEU A 578 -27.85 -33.73 -17.33
C LEU A 578 -28.30 -35.18 -17.61
N SER A 579 -29.51 -35.40 -18.16
CA SER A 579 -30.01 -36.73 -18.51
C SER A 579 -29.31 -37.39 -19.72
N ASN A 580 -28.65 -36.58 -20.55
CA ASN A 580 -27.79 -37.05 -21.65
C ASN A 580 -26.31 -37.16 -21.22
N SER A 581 -25.98 -36.97 -19.93
CA SER A 581 -24.63 -37.17 -19.41
C SER A 581 -24.31 -38.66 -19.19
N ASN A 582 -23.04 -39.01 -19.36
CA ASN A 582 -22.46 -40.29 -18.93
C ASN A 582 -22.51 -40.53 -17.41
N TYR A 583 -22.86 -39.49 -16.63
CA TYR A 583 -22.96 -39.52 -15.16
C TYR A 583 -24.40 -39.50 -14.63
N TYR A 584 -25.40 -39.57 -15.49
CA TYR A 584 -26.80 -39.72 -15.08
C TYR A 584 -27.09 -41.18 -14.66
N LEU A 585 -27.84 -41.35 -13.56
CA LEU A 585 -28.18 -42.66 -12.95
C LEU A 585 -29.63 -43.06 -13.25
#